data_AF-A0A7H0FM99-F1
#
_entry.id   AF-A0A7H0FM99-F1
#
_cell.length_a   1.000
_cell.length_b   1.000
_cell.length_c   1.000
_cell.angle_alpha   90.00
_cell.angle_beta   90.00
_cell.angle_gamma   90.00
#
_symmetry.space_group_name_H-M   'P 1'
#
loop_
_entity.id
_entity.type
_entity.pdbx_description
1 polymer ?
#
loop_
_entity_poly.entity_id
_entity_poly.type
_entity_poly.pdbx_seq_one_letter_code
_entity_poly.pdbx_strand_id
1 'polypeptide(L)'
;MKFFTNLQSYKKQLEKFYIKEKYETIPFLPSEEECKRILAEYKTFPSVIVPKENMKKLNNGLLPGHIIMLWWICNPRTNKENIPLYFLYEYGIDFHKQFDFLISKNYIIGKWIISELGRKTIEKYEYIIRNHKAFKTIDKNGNIKYSYQDKKRTQVNGKIIPFKSTGDFVEDQHLGYSYEQNKDYPNAIKAYESALRLSLKDKMFSNCPPPNIFTRLAIIYRKQKDYSSEIKVLNQALMYYPSSETFQKRLEKAKLLNTKK
;
A
#
# COMPACT_ATOMS: atom_id res chain seq x y z
N MET A 1 3.30 -56.62 15.46
CA MET A 1 2.27 -55.95 14.66
C MET A 1 2.61 -54.46 14.64
N LYS A 2 3.04 -53.90 13.50
CA LYS A 2 3.53 -52.52 13.40
C LYS A 2 2.36 -51.54 13.56
N PHE A 3 2.46 -50.64 14.54
CA PHE A 3 1.58 -49.47 14.65
C PHE A 3 1.83 -48.54 13.47
N PHE A 4 0.96 -48.55 12.47
CA PHE A 4 0.89 -47.47 11.49
C PHE A 4 0.11 -46.31 12.11
N THR A 5 0.79 -45.42 12.81
CA THR A 5 0.26 -44.09 13.07
C THR A 5 0.17 -43.38 11.74
N ASN A 6 -1.05 -43.21 11.23
CA ASN A 6 -1.32 -42.49 9.99
C ASN A 6 -1.04 -40.99 10.23
N LEU A 7 0.23 -40.59 10.13
CA LEU A 7 0.68 -39.20 10.26
C LEU A 7 -0.03 -38.38 9.19
N GLN A 8 -1.07 -37.67 9.59
CA GLN A 8 -1.85 -36.82 8.72
C GLN A 8 -0.92 -35.75 8.11
N SER A 9 -0.84 -35.70 6.77
CA SER A 9 -0.03 -34.71 6.05
C SER A 9 -0.34 -33.28 6.50
N TYR A 10 0.66 -32.40 6.49
CA TYR A 10 0.51 -31.02 6.92
C TYR A 10 -0.43 -30.25 6.00
N LYS A 11 -0.48 -30.60 4.70
CA LYS A 11 -1.52 -30.08 3.78
C LYS A 11 -2.92 -30.37 4.31
N LYS A 12 -3.21 -31.62 4.68
CA LYS A 12 -4.53 -32.00 5.19
C LYS A 12 -4.84 -31.35 6.54
N GLN A 13 -3.84 -31.09 7.37
CA GLN A 13 -4.03 -30.35 8.64
C GLN A 13 -4.37 -28.87 8.38
N LEU A 14 -3.66 -28.22 7.46
CA LEU A 14 -3.91 -26.84 7.07
C LEU A 14 -5.25 -26.67 6.35
N GLU A 15 -5.64 -27.62 5.51
CA GLU A 15 -6.97 -27.68 4.90
C GLU A 15 -8.08 -27.74 5.97
N LYS A 16 -7.96 -28.64 6.95
CA LYS A 16 -8.90 -28.74 8.07
C LYS A 16 -8.99 -27.44 8.87
N PHE A 17 -7.88 -26.75 9.05
CA PHE A 17 -7.86 -25.42 9.67
C PHE A 17 -8.73 -24.45 8.87
N TYR A 18 -8.53 -24.32 7.55
CA TYR A 18 -9.34 -23.42 6.72
C TYR A 18 -10.83 -23.76 6.72
N ILE A 19 -11.17 -25.06 6.73
CA ILE A 19 -12.57 -25.51 6.85
C ILE A 19 -13.15 -25.11 8.22
N LYS A 20 -12.43 -25.37 9.31
CA LYS A 20 -12.84 -25.02 10.68
C LYS A 20 -13.06 -23.52 10.83
N GLU A 21 -12.17 -22.72 10.26
CA GLU A 21 -12.25 -21.26 10.23
C GLU A 21 -13.27 -20.73 9.20
N LYS A 22 -14.06 -21.61 8.58
CA LYS A 22 -15.19 -21.30 7.68
C LYS A 22 -14.77 -20.44 6.48
N TYR A 23 -13.66 -20.77 5.84
CA TYR A 23 -13.26 -20.15 4.59
C TYR A 23 -14.27 -20.53 3.49
N GLU A 24 -14.69 -19.55 2.68
CA GLU A 24 -15.63 -19.80 1.58
C GLU A 24 -14.95 -20.59 0.45
N THR A 25 -13.71 -20.24 0.14
CA THR A 25 -12.83 -20.99 -0.76
C THR A 25 -11.57 -21.38 -0.01
N ILE A 26 -11.16 -22.65 -0.10
CA ILE A 26 -9.92 -23.10 0.53
C ILE A 26 -8.73 -22.55 -0.27
N PRO A 27 -7.77 -21.87 0.38
CA PRO A 27 -6.52 -21.46 -0.26
C PRO A 27 -5.79 -22.63 -0.90
N PHE A 28 -5.04 -22.34 -1.97
CA PHE A 28 -4.06 -23.26 -2.49
C PHE A 28 -3.04 -23.62 -1.41
N LEU A 29 -2.77 -24.91 -1.27
CA LEU A 29 -1.88 -25.45 -0.25
C LEU A 29 -0.47 -25.59 -0.84
N PRO A 30 0.56 -24.93 -0.26
CA PRO A 30 1.94 -24.99 -0.75
C PRO A 30 2.57 -26.37 -0.48
N SER A 31 3.90 -26.50 -0.56
CA SER A 31 4.58 -27.77 -0.24
C SER A 31 4.29 -28.27 1.18
N GLU A 32 4.57 -29.55 1.46
CA GLU A 32 4.37 -30.12 2.80
C GLU A 32 5.23 -29.40 3.86
N GLU A 33 6.47 -29.06 3.51
CA GLU A 33 7.40 -28.32 4.35
C GLU A 33 6.85 -26.93 4.67
N GLU A 34 6.27 -26.27 3.68
CA GLU A 34 5.71 -24.93 3.85
C GLU A 34 4.41 -24.97 4.66
N CYS A 35 3.56 -25.98 4.45
CA CYS A 35 2.39 -26.20 5.29
C CYS A 35 2.79 -26.45 6.75
N LYS A 36 3.86 -27.24 6.99
CA LYS A 36 4.41 -27.46 8.33
C LYS A 36 4.87 -26.15 8.97
N ARG A 37 5.59 -25.31 8.22
CA ARG A 37 6.07 -24.00 8.69
C ARG A 37 4.89 -23.09 9.07
N ILE A 38 3.90 -22.96 8.19
CA ILE A 38 2.68 -22.17 8.43
C ILE A 38 1.97 -22.65 9.70
N LEU A 39 1.76 -23.96 9.86
CA LEU A 39 1.10 -24.55 11.02
C LEU A 39 1.88 -24.36 12.33
N ALA A 40 3.21 -24.24 12.27
CA ALA A 40 4.05 -23.96 13.43
C ALA A 40 4.00 -22.48 13.84
N GLU A 41 3.95 -21.56 12.88
CA GLU A 41 4.14 -20.13 13.13
C GLU A 41 2.83 -19.35 13.33
N TYR A 42 1.70 -19.80 12.76
CA TYR A 42 0.50 -18.96 12.66
C TYR A 42 -0.08 -18.46 13.99
N LYS A 43 0.14 -19.18 15.09
CA LYS A 43 -0.32 -18.76 16.41
C LYS A 43 0.42 -17.51 16.90
N THR A 44 1.70 -17.41 16.56
CA THR A 44 2.55 -16.27 16.91
C THR A 44 2.46 -15.17 15.85
N PHE A 45 2.40 -15.57 14.58
CA PHE A 45 2.34 -14.67 13.44
C PHE A 45 1.12 -14.98 12.57
N PRO A 46 -0.08 -14.50 12.94
CA PRO A 46 -1.31 -14.76 12.18
C PRO A 46 -1.22 -14.36 10.70
N SER A 47 -0.34 -13.43 10.34
CA SER A 47 -0.11 -12.98 8.96
C SER A 47 0.45 -14.04 8.01
N VAL A 48 0.96 -15.17 8.51
CA VAL A 48 1.42 -16.29 7.65
C VAL A 48 0.25 -17.08 7.06
N ILE A 49 -0.95 -16.92 7.61
CA ILE A 49 -2.19 -17.51 7.08
C ILE A 49 -2.77 -16.57 6.03
N VAL A 50 -3.24 -17.15 4.92
CA VAL A 50 -3.91 -16.39 3.85
C VAL A 50 -5.15 -15.70 4.44
N PRO A 51 -5.28 -14.36 4.35
CA PRO A 51 -6.43 -13.65 4.89
C PRO A 51 -7.76 -14.20 4.37
N LYS A 52 -8.68 -14.49 5.29
CA LYS A 52 -10.01 -15.03 4.96
C LYS A 52 -10.80 -14.15 3.98
N GLU A 53 -10.63 -12.84 4.04
CA GLU A 53 -11.27 -11.91 3.10
C GLU A 53 -10.83 -12.09 1.65
N ASN A 54 -9.58 -12.52 1.42
CA ASN A 54 -9.05 -12.77 0.08
C ASN A 54 -9.59 -14.06 -0.54
N MET A 55 -10.28 -14.88 0.25
CA MET A 55 -10.87 -16.15 -0.16
C MET A 55 -12.40 -16.11 -0.28
N LYS A 56 -13.01 -14.92 -0.14
CA LYS A 56 -14.43 -14.70 -0.42
C LYS A 56 -14.62 -14.42 -1.90
N LYS A 57 -15.62 -15.05 -2.52
CA LYS A 57 -15.90 -14.80 -3.95
C LYS A 57 -16.59 -13.45 -4.11
N LEU A 58 -16.21 -12.75 -5.16
CA LEU A 58 -16.87 -11.56 -5.66
C LEU A 58 -18.17 -11.96 -6.37
N ASN A 59 -19.05 -11.00 -6.65
CA ASN A 59 -20.35 -11.26 -7.30
C ASN A 59 -20.25 -11.92 -8.68
N ASN A 60 -19.10 -11.84 -9.35
CA ASN A 60 -18.82 -12.51 -10.62
C ASN A 60 -18.12 -13.88 -10.45
N GLY A 61 -18.03 -14.40 -9.24
CA GLY A 61 -17.40 -15.68 -8.91
C GLY A 61 -15.86 -15.66 -8.85
N LEU A 62 -15.21 -14.52 -9.10
CA LEU A 62 -13.75 -14.38 -8.99
C LEU A 62 -13.32 -14.18 -7.53
N LEU A 63 -12.07 -14.51 -7.22
CA LEU A 63 -11.43 -14.12 -5.96
C LEU A 63 -10.70 -12.78 -6.11
N PRO A 64 -10.48 -12.02 -5.02
CA PRO A 64 -9.59 -10.87 -5.00
C PRO A 64 -8.23 -11.12 -5.67
N GLY A 65 -7.66 -12.31 -5.49
CA GLY A 65 -6.41 -12.72 -6.15
C GLY A 65 -6.46 -12.68 -7.68
N HIS A 66 -7.62 -12.97 -8.30
CA HIS A 66 -7.79 -12.87 -9.74
C HIS A 66 -7.76 -11.41 -10.21
N ILE A 67 -8.30 -10.48 -9.42
CA ILE A 67 -8.26 -9.05 -9.75
C ILE A 67 -6.82 -8.54 -9.71
N ILE A 68 -6.05 -8.95 -8.70
CA ILE A 68 -4.63 -8.62 -8.61
C ILE A 68 -3.83 -9.27 -9.73
N MET A 69 -4.18 -10.50 -10.14
CA MET A 69 -3.55 -11.17 -11.27
C MET A 69 -3.79 -10.39 -12.57
N LEU A 70 -5.03 -10.03 -12.88
CA LEU A 70 -5.35 -9.24 -14.07
C LEU A 70 -4.63 -7.89 -14.07
N TRP A 71 -4.61 -7.20 -12.93
CA TRP A 71 -3.87 -5.94 -12.75
C TRP A 71 -2.35 -6.10 -12.94
N TRP A 72 -1.76 -7.16 -12.38
CA TRP A 72 -0.34 -7.45 -12.52
C TRP A 72 0.04 -7.81 -13.96
N ILE A 73 -0.83 -8.56 -14.66
CA ILE A 73 -0.65 -8.91 -16.07
C ILE A 73 -0.67 -7.65 -16.94
N CYS A 74 -1.69 -6.79 -16.77
CA CYS A 74 -1.84 -5.59 -17.61
C CYS A 74 -0.82 -4.49 -17.33
N ASN A 75 -0.06 -4.59 -16.23
CA ASN A 75 1.00 -3.64 -15.91
C ASN A 75 2.27 -3.96 -16.74
N PRO A 76 2.73 -3.07 -17.63
CA PRO A 76 3.91 -3.31 -18.46
C PRO A 76 5.23 -3.30 -17.68
N ARG A 77 5.23 -2.77 -16.45
CA ARG A 77 6.44 -2.68 -15.60
C ARG A 77 6.72 -3.93 -14.78
N THR A 78 5.83 -4.92 -14.78
CA THR A 78 6.03 -6.11 -13.96
C THR A 78 6.83 -7.16 -14.73
N ASN A 79 7.79 -7.76 -14.05
CA ASN A 79 8.58 -8.85 -14.60
C ASN A 79 7.73 -10.13 -14.67
N LYS A 80 7.38 -10.55 -15.88
CA LYS A 80 6.52 -11.72 -16.13
C LYS A 80 7.20 -13.08 -15.92
N GLU A 81 8.53 -13.08 -15.81
CA GLU A 81 9.32 -14.28 -15.55
C GLU A 81 9.34 -14.64 -14.05
N ASN A 82 9.16 -13.63 -13.19
CA ASN A 82 9.20 -13.79 -11.73
C ASN A 82 7.82 -13.54 -11.13
N ILE A 83 7.04 -14.61 -11.00
CA ILE A 83 5.70 -14.55 -10.39
C ILE A 83 5.83 -14.19 -8.90
N PRO A 84 5.17 -13.12 -8.43
CA PRO A 84 5.23 -12.71 -7.04
C PRO A 84 4.65 -13.73 -6.06
N LEU A 85 5.35 -13.95 -4.94
CA LEU A 85 4.93 -14.87 -3.88
C LEU A 85 3.64 -14.45 -3.16
N TYR A 86 3.22 -13.18 -3.24
CA TYR A 86 1.96 -12.75 -2.64
C TYR A 86 0.75 -13.44 -3.28
N PHE A 87 0.84 -13.93 -4.52
CA PHE A 87 -0.27 -14.71 -5.10
C PHE A 87 -0.56 -15.97 -4.30
N LEU A 88 0.50 -16.62 -3.82
CA LEU A 88 0.42 -17.77 -2.95
C LEU A 88 0.05 -17.37 -1.51
N TYR A 89 0.85 -16.51 -0.88
CA TYR A 89 0.75 -16.30 0.58
C TYR A 89 -0.28 -15.24 1.00
N GLU A 90 -0.60 -14.27 0.15
CA GLU A 90 -1.61 -13.25 0.45
C GLU A 90 -2.96 -13.59 -0.18
N TYR A 91 -2.97 -14.15 -1.39
CA TYR A 91 -4.21 -14.43 -2.13
C TYR A 91 -4.58 -15.90 -2.22
N GLY A 92 -3.75 -16.81 -1.73
CA GLY A 92 -4.08 -18.23 -1.65
C GLY A 92 -4.36 -18.88 -3.01
N ILE A 93 -3.73 -18.41 -4.09
CA ILE A 93 -3.94 -18.96 -5.43
C ILE A 93 -2.65 -19.54 -6.03
N ASP A 94 -2.82 -20.65 -6.73
CA ASP A 94 -1.84 -21.14 -7.69
C ASP A 94 -1.92 -20.27 -8.95
N PHE A 95 -0.85 -19.51 -9.20
CA PHE A 95 -0.83 -18.54 -10.29
C PHE A 95 -1.12 -19.18 -11.65
N HIS A 96 -0.46 -20.28 -11.98
CA HIS A 96 -0.56 -20.89 -13.31
C HIS A 96 -1.94 -21.51 -13.53
N LYS A 97 -2.43 -22.27 -12.54
CA LYS A 97 -3.77 -22.87 -12.60
C LYS A 97 -4.86 -21.81 -12.72
N GLN A 98 -4.74 -20.71 -11.98
CA GLN A 98 -5.73 -19.63 -12.08
C GLN A 98 -5.57 -18.79 -13.35
N PHE A 99 -4.36 -18.70 -13.92
CA PHE A 99 -4.14 -18.07 -15.22
C PHE A 99 -4.92 -18.81 -16.32
N ASP A 100 -4.82 -20.15 -16.36
CA ASP A 100 -5.58 -20.98 -17.31
C ASP A 100 -7.09 -20.89 -17.09
N PHE A 101 -7.52 -20.84 -15.83
CA PHE A 101 -8.92 -20.57 -15.49
C PHE A 101 -9.40 -19.24 -16.07
N LEU A 102 -8.61 -18.16 -15.93
CA LEU A 102 -8.96 -16.84 -16.46
C LEU A 102 -8.95 -16.77 -17.99
N ILE A 103 -8.12 -17.57 -18.66
CA ILE A 103 -8.21 -17.79 -20.12
C ILE A 103 -9.54 -18.46 -20.45
N SER A 104 -9.89 -19.56 -19.78
CA SER A 104 -11.14 -20.29 -20.03
C SER A 104 -12.41 -19.44 -19.83
N LYS A 105 -12.32 -18.40 -18.99
CA LYS A 105 -13.38 -17.42 -18.72
C LYS A 105 -13.29 -16.15 -19.56
N ASN A 106 -12.41 -16.11 -20.56
CA ASN A 106 -12.23 -14.98 -21.48
C ASN A 106 -11.83 -13.66 -20.80
N TYR A 107 -11.19 -13.71 -19.62
CA TYR A 107 -10.58 -12.53 -19.00
C TYR A 107 -9.17 -12.27 -19.55
N ILE A 108 -8.51 -13.31 -20.08
CA ILE A 108 -7.19 -13.30 -20.71
C ILE A 108 -7.36 -13.90 -22.10
N ILE A 109 -6.83 -13.23 -23.13
CA ILE A 109 -6.96 -13.64 -24.55
C ILE A 109 -5.63 -14.03 -25.19
N GLY A 110 -4.53 -13.89 -24.46
CA GLY A 110 -3.21 -14.27 -24.95
C GLY A 110 -2.16 -14.22 -23.86
N LYS A 111 -0.92 -14.53 -24.22
CA LYS A 111 0.21 -14.51 -23.29
C LYS A 111 0.40 -13.10 -22.74
N TRP A 112 0.02 -12.92 -21.47
CA TRP A 112 0.05 -11.64 -20.76
C TRP A 112 -0.88 -10.55 -21.32
N ILE A 113 -1.91 -10.93 -22.09
CA ILE A 113 -2.86 -9.99 -22.69
C ILE A 113 -4.24 -10.23 -22.08
N ILE A 114 -4.75 -9.23 -21.36
CA ILE A 114 -6.11 -9.26 -20.81
C ILE A 114 -7.13 -8.83 -21.88
N SER A 115 -8.34 -9.38 -21.79
CA SER A 115 -9.47 -8.99 -22.64
C SER A 115 -10.11 -7.67 -22.18
N GLU A 116 -11.06 -7.17 -22.97
CA GLU A 116 -11.90 -6.04 -22.57
C GLU A 116 -12.75 -6.37 -21.33
N LEU A 117 -13.22 -7.62 -21.21
CA LEU A 117 -13.88 -8.10 -20.00
C LEU A 117 -12.92 -8.06 -18.80
N GLY A 118 -11.66 -8.43 -18.99
CA GLY A 118 -10.59 -8.28 -18.00
C GLY A 118 -10.41 -6.83 -17.55
N ARG A 119 -10.31 -5.89 -18.49
CA ARG A 119 -10.17 -4.44 -18.20
C ARG A 119 -11.36 -3.89 -17.41
N LYS A 120 -12.58 -4.12 -17.88
CA LYS A 120 -13.81 -3.70 -17.16
C LYS A 120 -13.91 -4.30 -15.77
N THR A 121 -13.40 -5.52 -15.58
CA THR A 121 -13.38 -6.19 -14.28
C THR A 121 -12.38 -5.55 -13.32
N ILE A 122 -11.19 -5.18 -13.80
CA ILE A 122 -10.20 -4.40 -13.03
C ILE A 122 -10.81 -3.06 -12.59
N GLU A 123 -11.46 -2.34 -13.50
CA GLU A 123 -12.10 -1.05 -13.20
C GLU A 123 -13.21 -1.19 -12.15
N LYS A 124 -14.09 -2.20 -12.31
CA LYS A 124 -15.17 -2.47 -11.36
C LYS A 124 -14.66 -2.77 -9.95
N TYR A 125 -13.54 -3.48 -9.82
CA TYR A 125 -12.97 -3.90 -8.55
C TYR A 125 -11.68 -3.16 -8.18
N GLU A 126 -11.54 -1.90 -8.64
CA GLU A 126 -10.33 -1.11 -8.45
C GLU A 126 -9.94 -0.94 -6.96
N TYR A 127 -10.94 -0.99 -6.05
CA TYR A 127 -10.69 -0.91 -4.61
C TYR A 127 -9.79 -2.05 -4.10
N ILE A 128 -9.82 -3.24 -4.73
CA ILE A 128 -8.96 -4.37 -4.35
C ILE A 128 -7.50 -4.05 -4.67
N ILE A 129 -7.25 -3.44 -5.83
CA ILE A 129 -5.92 -2.99 -6.25
C ILE A 129 -5.43 -1.87 -5.33
N ARG A 130 -6.34 -0.98 -4.94
CA ARG A 130 -6.08 0.08 -3.97
C ARG A 130 -5.65 -0.49 -2.61
N ASN A 131 -6.36 -1.50 -2.12
CA ASN A 131 -6.07 -2.21 -0.88
C ASN A 131 -4.73 -2.95 -0.94
N HIS A 132 -4.41 -3.60 -2.06
CA HIS A 132 -3.13 -4.27 -2.27
C HIS A 132 -1.95 -3.30 -2.18
N LYS A 133 -2.11 -2.05 -2.64
CA LYS A 133 -1.07 -1.01 -2.58
C LYS A 133 -0.99 -0.27 -1.24
N ALA A 134 -2.01 -0.39 -0.41
CA ALA A 134 -2.09 0.32 0.85
C ALA A 134 -1.24 -0.35 1.92
N PHE A 135 -0.78 0.44 2.89
CA PHE A 135 -0.18 -0.12 4.10
C PHE A 135 -1.27 -0.82 4.91
N LYS A 136 -0.95 -2.00 5.42
CA LYS A 136 -1.90 -2.84 6.17
C LYS A 136 -1.45 -2.92 7.62
N THR A 137 -2.37 -2.63 8.53
CA THR A 137 -2.22 -2.93 9.95
C THR A 137 -3.34 -3.84 10.38
N ILE A 138 -3.11 -4.67 11.39
CA ILE A 138 -4.14 -5.55 11.95
C ILE A 138 -4.56 -4.93 13.28
N ASP A 139 -5.85 -4.69 13.46
CA ASP A 139 -6.35 -4.18 14.73
C ASP A 139 -6.45 -5.26 15.81
N LYS A 140 -6.79 -4.87 17.05
CA LYS A 140 -6.89 -5.80 18.19
C LYS A 140 -7.91 -6.94 17.96
N ASN A 141 -8.82 -6.77 17.00
CA ASN A 141 -9.87 -7.74 16.68
C ASN A 141 -9.52 -8.58 15.44
N GLY A 142 -8.33 -8.41 14.86
CA GLY A 142 -7.89 -9.15 13.68
C GLY A 142 -8.34 -8.56 12.35
N ASN A 143 -8.97 -7.37 12.31
CA ASN A 143 -9.40 -6.75 11.06
C ASN A 143 -8.24 -6.03 10.38
N ILE A 144 -8.18 -6.11 9.05
CA ILE A 144 -7.20 -5.37 8.25
C ILE A 144 -7.65 -3.91 8.15
N LYS A 145 -6.79 -3.01 8.63
CA LYS A 145 -6.90 -1.57 8.44
C LYS A 145 -5.94 -1.14 7.33
N TYR A 146 -6.52 -0.47 6.34
CA TYR A 146 -5.78 0.06 5.21
C TYR A 146 -5.44 1.54 5.43
N SER A 147 -4.15 1.88 5.37
CA SER A 147 -3.69 3.27 5.28
C SER A 147 -3.30 3.58 3.85
N TYR A 148 -4.10 4.44 3.21
CA TYR A 148 -3.92 4.87 1.83
C TYR A 148 -3.01 6.10 1.77
N GLN A 149 -2.11 6.16 0.79
CA GLN A 149 -1.30 7.36 0.51
C GLN A 149 -1.49 7.79 -0.95
N ASP A 150 -2.68 7.54 -1.51
CA ASP A 150 -3.02 7.86 -2.89
C ASP A 150 -3.83 9.16 -3.00
N LYS A 151 -3.97 9.64 -4.24
CA LYS A 151 -4.80 10.81 -4.57
C LYS A 151 -6.28 10.66 -4.16
N LYS A 152 -6.81 9.44 -4.09
CA LYS A 152 -8.23 9.20 -3.75
C LYS A 152 -8.51 9.47 -2.27
N ARG A 153 -7.48 9.44 -1.41
CA ARG A 153 -7.62 9.75 0.02
C ARG A 153 -8.13 11.16 0.30
N THR A 154 -7.84 12.13 -0.56
CA THR A 154 -8.28 13.52 -0.40
C THR A 154 -9.42 13.89 -1.35
N GLN A 155 -10.18 12.89 -1.82
CA GLN A 155 -11.29 13.10 -2.74
C GLN A 155 -12.59 12.46 -2.22
N VAL A 156 -13.70 13.14 -2.43
CA VAL A 156 -15.06 12.61 -2.26
C VAL A 156 -15.81 12.85 -3.56
N ASN A 157 -16.35 11.79 -4.17
CA ASN A 157 -17.03 11.84 -5.47
C ASN A 157 -16.20 12.56 -6.56
N GLY A 158 -14.88 12.33 -6.56
CA GLY A 158 -13.94 12.95 -7.49
C GLY A 158 -13.58 14.41 -7.20
N LYS A 159 -14.21 15.04 -6.20
CA LYS A 159 -13.89 16.41 -5.77
C LYS A 159 -12.89 16.40 -4.63
N ILE A 160 -11.89 17.25 -4.70
CA ILE A 160 -10.90 17.39 -3.62
C ILE A 160 -11.57 18.04 -2.42
N ILE A 161 -11.44 17.42 -1.25
CA ILE A 161 -11.98 17.96 0.00
C ILE A 161 -10.99 18.93 0.66
N PRO A 162 -11.43 19.97 1.39
CA PRO A 162 -10.53 20.84 2.12
C PRO A 162 -9.75 20.09 3.20
N PHE A 163 -8.50 20.50 3.43
CA PHE A 163 -7.71 19.93 4.52
C PHE A 163 -8.35 20.22 5.89
N LYS A 164 -8.45 19.15 6.69
CA LYS A 164 -8.76 19.18 8.12
C LYS A 164 -7.72 18.32 8.84
N SER A 165 -7.09 18.88 9.86
CA SER A 165 -6.09 18.14 10.65
C SER A 165 -6.72 16.94 11.35
N THR A 166 -5.98 15.84 11.37
CA THR A 166 -6.32 14.60 12.06
C THR A 166 -5.92 14.62 13.54
N GLY A 167 -5.09 15.59 13.95
CA GLY A 167 -4.46 15.62 15.27
C GLY A 167 -3.23 14.73 15.39
N ASP A 168 -2.89 13.98 14.34
CA ASP A 168 -1.69 13.15 14.26
C ASP A 168 -0.77 13.68 13.15
N PHE A 169 0.51 13.93 13.47
CA PHE A 169 1.42 14.54 12.51
C PHE A 169 1.80 13.61 11.35
N VAL A 170 1.84 12.29 11.59
CA VAL A 170 2.13 11.29 10.56
C VAL A 170 0.97 11.23 9.57
N GLU A 171 -0.25 11.23 10.07
CA GLU A 171 -1.45 11.21 9.23
C GLU A 171 -1.66 12.53 8.48
N ASP A 172 -1.35 13.68 9.09
CA ASP A 172 -1.34 14.97 8.39
C ASP A 172 -0.25 15.01 7.28
N GLN A 173 0.91 14.39 7.51
CA GLN A 173 1.95 14.25 6.48
C GLN A 173 1.48 13.36 5.31
N HIS A 174 0.79 12.25 5.59
CA HIS A 174 0.20 11.38 4.57
C HIS A 174 -0.87 12.11 3.76
N LEU A 175 -1.72 12.92 4.39
CA LEU A 175 -2.69 13.78 3.70
C LEU A 175 -1.98 14.79 2.79
N GLY A 176 -0.92 15.44 3.27
CA GLY A 176 -0.10 16.36 2.46
C GLY A 176 0.41 15.70 1.19
N TYR A 177 0.88 14.45 1.28
CA TYR A 177 1.32 13.68 0.12
C TYR A 177 0.16 13.41 -0.87
N SER A 178 -1.01 13.01 -0.36
CA SER A 178 -2.20 12.81 -1.18
C SER A 178 -2.70 14.08 -1.88
N TYR A 179 -2.66 15.24 -1.21
CA TYR A 179 -2.96 16.54 -1.84
C TYR A 179 -1.94 16.90 -2.92
N GLU A 180 -0.65 16.64 -2.67
CA GLU A 180 0.40 16.90 -3.67
C GLU A 180 0.23 16.02 -4.91
N GLN A 181 -0.15 14.74 -4.75
CA GLN A 181 -0.47 13.86 -5.88
C GLN A 181 -1.65 14.40 -6.72
N ASN A 182 -2.59 15.11 -6.08
CA ASN A 182 -3.68 15.82 -6.74
C ASN A 182 -3.28 17.19 -7.32
N LYS A 183 -2.02 17.61 -7.17
CA LYS A 183 -1.54 18.96 -7.51
C LYS A 183 -2.26 20.09 -6.74
N ASP A 184 -2.93 19.75 -5.65
CA ASP A 184 -3.58 20.71 -4.76
C ASP A 184 -2.59 21.21 -3.71
N TYR A 185 -1.71 22.09 -4.17
CA TYR A 185 -0.64 22.64 -3.35
C TYR A 185 -1.15 23.44 -2.14
N PRO A 186 -2.24 24.25 -2.21
CA PRO A 186 -2.78 24.93 -1.04
C PRO A 186 -3.15 24.01 0.12
N ASN A 187 -3.88 22.91 -0.13
CA ASN A 187 -4.20 21.97 0.95
C ASN A 187 -2.99 21.11 1.34
N ALA A 188 -2.09 20.80 0.42
CA ALA A 188 -0.84 20.11 0.75
C ALA A 188 0.02 20.91 1.73
N ILE A 189 0.17 22.22 1.52
CA ILE A 189 0.90 23.13 2.41
C ILE A 189 0.25 23.11 3.80
N LYS A 190 -1.07 23.34 3.90
CA LYS A 190 -1.79 23.31 5.18
C LYS A 190 -1.59 22.00 5.95
N ALA A 191 -1.59 20.88 5.23
CA ALA A 191 -1.38 19.56 5.81
C ALA A 191 0.05 19.40 6.36
N TYR A 192 1.07 19.77 5.59
CA TYR A 192 2.47 19.72 6.04
C TYR A 192 2.78 20.71 7.17
N GLU A 193 2.21 21.91 7.14
CA GLU A 193 2.33 22.89 8.24
C GLU A 193 1.66 22.38 9.52
N SER A 194 0.49 21.75 9.39
CA SER A 194 -0.18 21.11 10.53
C SER A 194 0.66 19.96 11.09
N ALA A 195 1.24 19.11 10.22
CA ALA A 195 2.15 18.05 10.64
C ALA A 195 3.37 18.61 11.40
N LEU A 196 4.02 19.66 10.87
CA LEU A 196 5.16 20.30 11.54
C LEU A 196 4.77 20.84 12.93
N ARG A 197 3.63 21.55 13.01
CA ARG A 197 3.12 22.11 14.26
C ARG A 197 2.83 21.01 15.28
N LEU A 198 2.25 19.89 14.85
CA LEU A 198 1.95 18.75 15.73
C LEU A 198 3.23 18.03 16.17
N SER A 199 4.20 17.81 15.27
CA SER A 199 5.47 17.18 15.65
C SER A 199 6.27 18.04 16.63
N LEU A 200 6.20 19.36 16.52
CA LEU A 200 6.87 20.27 17.47
C LEU A 200 6.24 20.27 18.87
N LYS A 201 4.96 19.89 18.99
CA LYS A 201 4.28 19.70 20.29
C LYS A 201 4.59 18.35 20.92
N ASP A 202 5.05 17.40 20.14
CA ASP A 202 5.41 16.07 20.63
C ASP A 202 6.76 16.12 21.35
N LYS A 203 6.84 15.58 22.57
CA LYS A 203 8.05 15.62 23.40
C LYS A 203 9.24 14.90 22.76
N MET A 204 8.99 13.87 21.95
CA MET A 204 10.02 13.09 21.29
C MET A 204 10.56 13.80 20.03
N PHE A 205 9.69 14.55 19.34
CA PHE A 205 10.02 15.17 18.05
C PHE A 205 10.22 16.70 18.10
N SER A 206 10.02 17.34 19.25
CA SER A 206 10.12 18.81 19.39
C SER A 206 11.46 19.39 18.95
N ASN A 207 12.55 18.67 19.21
CA ASN A 207 13.92 19.08 18.88
C ASN A 207 14.42 18.46 17.56
N CYS A 208 13.67 17.53 16.98
CA CYS A 208 14.02 16.83 15.74
C CYS A 208 12.75 16.50 14.93
N PRO A 209 12.02 17.53 14.45
CA PRO A 209 10.78 17.34 13.71
C PRO A 209 11.04 16.71 12.33
N PRO A 210 10.21 15.77 11.84
CA PRO A 210 10.52 14.97 10.66
C PRO A 210 11.04 15.79 9.45
N PRO A 211 12.26 15.50 8.93
CA PRO A 211 12.90 16.31 7.90
C PRO A 211 12.16 16.29 6.56
N ASN A 212 11.36 15.24 6.33
CA ASN A 212 10.52 15.11 5.14
C ASN A 212 9.53 16.28 5.02
N ILE A 213 8.99 16.79 6.13
CA ILE A 213 7.99 17.87 6.12
C ILE A 213 8.57 19.13 5.46
N PHE A 214 9.77 19.56 5.89
CA PHE A 214 10.47 20.70 5.29
C PHE A 214 10.81 20.44 3.81
N THR A 215 11.26 19.22 3.50
CA THR A 215 11.61 18.83 2.14
C THR A 215 10.43 18.98 1.19
N ARG A 216 9.24 18.51 1.59
CA ARG A 216 8.02 18.59 0.79
C ARG A 216 7.51 20.02 0.64
N LEU A 217 7.46 20.79 1.72
CA LEU A 217 7.08 22.21 1.68
C LEU A 217 7.98 22.99 0.72
N ALA A 218 9.30 22.82 0.82
CA ALA A 218 10.23 23.46 -0.10
C ALA A 218 10.02 23.01 -1.57
N ILE A 219 9.62 21.74 -1.83
CA ILE A 219 9.31 21.25 -3.20
C ILE A 219 8.08 21.95 -3.75
N ILE A 220 7.05 22.09 -2.94
CA ILE A 220 5.81 22.74 -3.33
C ILE A 220 6.08 24.22 -3.64
N TYR A 221 6.75 24.94 -2.74
CA TYR A 221 7.10 26.35 -2.96
C TYR A 221 7.96 26.55 -4.22
N ARG A 222 8.93 25.65 -4.46
CA ARG A 222 9.72 25.66 -5.71
C ARG A 222 8.84 25.52 -6.94
N LYS A 223 7.91 24.56 -6.94
CA LYS A 223 6.96 24.32 -8.06
C LYS A 223 6.08 25.54 -8.33
N GLN A 224 5.70 26.27 -7.28
CA GLN A 224 4.92 27.51 -7.36
C GLN A 224 5.76 28.76 -7.68
N LYS A 225 7.09 28.62 -7.82
CA LYS A 225 8.04 29.75 -7.96
C LYS A 225 7.95 30.77 -6.81
N ASP A 226 7.53 30.30 -5.64
CA ASP A 226 7.57 31.06 -4.39
C ASP A 226 8.88 30.80 -3.66
N TYR A 227 9.96 31.36 -4.19
CA TYR A 227 11.30 31.17 -3.63
C TYR A 227 11.45 31.83 -2.25
N SER A 228 10.66 32.87 -1.94
CA SER A 228 10.68 33.52 -0.64
C SER A 228 10.19 32.58 0.46
N SER A 229 9.07 31.88 0.23
CA SER A 229 8.58 30.86 1.18
C SER A 229 9.48 29.62 1.23
N GLU A 230 10.06 29.20 0.09
CA GLU A 230 11.05 28.11 0.06
C GLU A 230 12.27 28.43 0.95
N ILE A 231 12.83 29.64 0.85
CA ILE A 231 13.96 30.09 1.67
C ILE A 231 13.60 30.07 3.16
N LYS A 232 12.42 30.57 3.53
CA LYS A 232 11.95 30.58 4.93
C LYS A 232 11.91 29.17 5.52
N VAL A 233 11.29 28.22 4.80
CA VAL A 233 11.20 26.81 5.23
C VAL A 233 12.58 26.17 5.35
N LEU A 234 13.50 26.44 4.42
CA LEU A 234 14.85 25.85 4.45
C LEU A 234 15.70 26.41 5.59
N ASN A 235 15.61 27.70 5.87
CA ASN A 235 16.25 28.28 7.06
C ASN A 235 15.72 27.63 8.34
N GLN A 236 14.39 27.47 8.45
CA GLN A 236 13.79 26.78 9.59
C GLN A 236 14.27 25.33 9.70
N ALA A 237 14.35 24.60 8.58
CA ALA A 237 14.87 23.24 8.57
C ALA A 237 16.32 23.16 9.09
N LEU A 238 17.17 24.11 8.70
CA LEU A 238 18.57 24.19 9.13
C LEU A 238 18.74 24.56 10.61
N MET A 239 17.74 25.15 11.26
CA MET A 239 17.76 25.33 12.72
C MET A 239 17.75 23.98 13.46
N TYR A 240 17.04 22.99 12.93
CA TYR A 240 16.98 21.63 13.50
C TYR A 240 18.04 20.69 12.90
N TYR A 241 18.45 20.95 11.66
CA TYR A 241 19.36 20.09 10.88
C TYR A 241 20.55 20.88 10.30
N PRO A 242 21.39 21.50 11.14
CA PRO A 242 22.42 22.44 10.69
C PRO A 242 23.45 21.80 9.75
N SER A 243 23.75 20.51 9.94
CA SER A 243 24.72 19.74 9.14
C SER A 243 24.12 19.17 7.84
N SER A 244 22.85 19.46 7.50
CA SER A 244 22.22 18.90 6.30
C SER A 244 22.70 19.61 5.03
N GLU A 245 23.65 19.00 4.33
CA GLU A 245 24.10 19.48 3.01
C GLU A 245 22.94 19.61 2.01
N THR A 246 21.94 18.73 2.10
CA THR A 246 20.78 18.74 1.19
C THR A 246 19.97 20.02 1.37
N PHE A 247 19.72 20.45 2.61
CA PHE A 247 19.02 21.71 2.87
C PHE A 247 19.88 22.92 2.51
N GLN A 248 21.19 22.89 2.78
CA GLN A 248 22.12 23.98 2.43
C GLN A 248 22.16 24.21 0.91
N LYS A 249 22.45 23.17 0.11
CA LYS A 249 22.52 23.25 -1.37
C LYS A 249 21.21 23.78 -1.96
N ARG A 250 20.09 23.35 -1.38
CA ARG A 250 18.77 23.79 -1.83
C ARG A 250 18.48 25.26 -1.48
N LEU A 251 18.91 25.70 -0.30
CA LEU A 251 18.77 27.07 0.16
C LEU A 251 19.55 28.02 -0.75
N GLU A 252 20.79 27.68 -1.08
CA GLU A 252 21.62 28.45 -2.03
C GLU A 252 20.93 28.61 -3.38
N LYS A 253 20.43 27.49 -3.93
CA LYS A 253 19.67 27.50 -5.19
C LYS A 253 18.38 28.33 -5.09
N ALA A 254 17.70 28.32 -3.94
CA ALA A 254 16.51 29.14 -3.71
C ALA A 254 16.85 30.63 -3.70
N LYS A 255 17.92 31.03 -2.99
CA LYS A 255 18.42 32.41 -2.95
C LYS A 255 18.78 32.92 -4.35
N LEU A 256 19.52 32.14 -5.14
CA LEU A 256 19.90 32.51 -6.51
C LEU A 256 18.69 32.69 -7.43
N LEU A 257 17.64 31.90 -7.27
CA LEU A 257 16.43 32.03 -8.09
C LEU A 257 15.52 33.17 -7.62
N ASN A 258 15.59 33.55 -6.34
CA ASN A 258 14.85 34.68 -5.80
C ASN A 258 15.42 36.04 -6.25
N THR A 259 16.72 36.14 -6.52
CA THR A 259 17.35 37.37 -7.03
C THR A 259 17.13 37.60 -8.52
N LYS A 260 16.70 36.58 -9.26
CA LYS A 260 16.40 36.64 -10.70
C LYS A 260 14.93 36.94 -11.02
N LYS A 261 14.13 37.23 -10.00
CA LYS A 261 12.69 37.49 -10.09
C LYS A 261 12.45 39.00 -10.04
#